data_AF-A0A957QA88-F1
#
_entry.id   AF-A0A957QA88-F1
#
_cell.length_a   1.000
_cell.length_b   1.000
_cell.length_c   1.000
_cell.angle_alpha   90.00
_cell.angle_beta   90.00
_cell.angle_gamma   90.00
#
_symmetry.space_group_name_H-M   'P 1'
#
loop_
_entity.id
_entity.type
_entity.pdbx_description
1 polymer ?
#
loop_
_entity_poly.entity_id
_entity_poly.type
_entity_poly.pdbx_seq_one_letter_code
_entity_poly.pdbx_strand_id
1 'polypeptide(L)'
;MPKDRSLVRASDIGAWTYCNRAWWLANVQGVAPANVAELEAGTRAHNVHGRNVQRAHRLQRVGVFLLAVGLILIGLTLLVSVLGRLLIG
;
A
#
# COMPACT_ATOMS: atom_id res chain seq x y z
N MET A 1 19.21 -1.95 -4.65
CA MET A 1 19.31 -3.41 -4.87
C MET A 1 19.92 -3.60 -6.25
N PRO A 2 21.08 -4.27 -6.37
CA PRO A 2 21.71 -4.53 -7.66
C PRO A 2 20.74 -5.30 -8.57
N LYS A 3 20.70 -4.97 -9.86
CA LYS A 3 19.82 -5.64 -10.82
C LYS A 3 20.35 -7.05 -11.08
N ASP A 4 19.61 -8.06 -10.63
CA ASP A 4 19.87 -9.45 -11.00
C ASP A 4 19.68 -9.60 -12.52
N ARG A 5 20.70 -10.14 -13.20
CA ARG A 5 20.70 -10.29 -14.66
C ARG A 5 20.01 -11.57 -15.14
N SER A 6 19.64 -12.48 -14.22
CA SER A 6 18.86 -13.67 -14.55
C SER A 6 17.36 -13.37 -14.72
N LEU A 7 16.91 -12.18 -14.33
CA LEU A 7 15.51 -11.78 -14.36
C LEU A 7 15.27 -10.54 -15.23
N VAL A 8 14.19 -10.56 -16.00
CA VAL A 8 13.69 -9.38 -16.73
C VAL A 8 12.62 -8.71 -15.90
N ARG A 9 12.80 -7.43 -15.54
CA ARG A 9 11.79 -6.67 -14.80
C ARG A 9 10.69 -6.17 -15.73
N ALA A 10 9.48 -5.99 -15.21
CA ALA A 10 8.39 -5.34 -15.94
C ALA A 10 8.78 -3.95 -16.49
N SER A 11 9.56 -3.18 -15.72
CA SER A 11 10.10 -1.90 -16.18
C SER A 11 11.08 -2.01 -17.33
N ASP A 12 11.79 -3.15 -17.46
CA ASP A 12 12.71 -3.40 -18.56
C ASP A 12 11.93 -3.64 -19.85
N ILE A 13 10.85 -4.43 -19.76
CA ILE A 13 9.92 -4.66 -20.88
C ILE A 13 9.31 -3.33 -21.32
N GLY A 14 8.78 -2.54 -20.39
CA GLY A 14 8.17 -1.24 -20.70
C GLY A 14 9.15 -0.24 -21.32
N ALA A 15 10.40 -0.19 -20.84
CA ALA A 15 11.42 0.68 -21.42
C ALA A 15 11.87 0.21 -22.81
N TRP A 16 11.97 -1.10 -23.02
CA TRP A 16 12.29 -1.67 -24.33
C TRP A 16 11.16 -1.40 -25.34
N THR A 17 9.90 -1.70 -24.99
CA THR A 17 8.74 -1.47 -25.88
C THR A 17 8.54 0.00 -26.23
N TYR A 18 8.86 0.91 -25.30
CA TYR A 18 8.88 2.34 -25.59
C TYR A 18 10.03 2.73 -26.53
N CYS A 19 11.27 2.32 -26.19
CA CYS A 19 12.43 2.56 -27.04
C CYS A 19 13.57 1.55 -26.76
N ASN A 20 13.75 0.61 -27.69
CA ASN A 20 14.82 -0.39 -27.67
C ASN A 20 16.22 0.24 -27.49
N ARG A 21 16.50 1.34 -28.19
CA ARG A 21 17.79 2.05 -28.16
C ARG A 21 18.05 2.64 -26.78
N ALA A 22 17.06 3.34 -26.19
CA ALA A 22 17.18 3.94 -24.88
C ALA A 22 17.37 2.85 -23.80
N TRP A 23 16.63 1.75 -23.89
CA TRP A 23 16.81 0.60 -23.01
C TRP A 23 18.22 0.03 -23.10
N TRP A 24 18.76 -0.18 -24.31
CA TRP A 24 20.10 -0.72 -24.51
C TRP A 24 21.19 0.22 -23.97
N LEU A 25 21.06 1.52 -24.22
CA LEU A 25 21.98 2.53 -23.69
C LEU A 25 22.01 2.50 -22.16
N ALA A 26 20.85 2.46 -21.51
CA ALA A 26 20.77 2.46 -20.05
C ALA A 26 21.21 1.13 -19.41
N ASN A 27 20.83 -0.01 -20.00
CA ASN A 27 20.99 -1.32 -19.35
C ASN A 27 22.22 -2.11 -19.80
N VAL A 28 22.72 -1.87 -21.02
CA VAL A 28 23.88 -2.56 -21.60
C VAL A 28 25.11 -1.65 -21.58
N GLN A 29 24.97 -0.39 -22.04
CA GLN A 29 26.08 0.57 -22.05
C GLN A 29 26.24 1.36 -20.74
N GLY A 30 25.26 1.30 -19.84
CA GLY A 30 25.32 2.02 -18.56
C GLY A 30 25.22 3.54 -18.68
N VAL A 31 24.65 4.06 -19.77
CA VAL A 31 24.47 5.49 -19.97
C VAL A 31 23.40 6.01 -19.01
N ALA A 32 23.76 7.02 -18.21
CA ALA A 32 22.84 7.63 -17.27
C ALA A 32 21.72 8.39 -18.01
N PRO A 33 20.46 8.32 -17.52
CA PRO A 33 19.38 9.11 -18.07
C PRO A 33 19.57 10.59 -17.72
N ALA A 34 19.07 11.51 -18.55
CA ALA A 34 19.18 12.94 -18.28
C ALA A 34 18.31 13.41 -17.10
N ASN A 35 17.24 12.69 -16.78
CA ASN A 35 16.20 13.08 -15.83
C ASN A 35 16.35 12.43 -14.45
N VAL A 36 17.59 12.35 -13.94
CA VAL A 36 17.88 11.73 -12.62
C VAL A 36 17.12 12.44 -11.49
N ALA A 37 17.06 13.78 -11.54
CA ALA A 37 16.40 14.58 -10.51
C ALA A 37 14.89 14.28 -10.43
N GLU A 38 14.23 14.13 -11.59
CA GLU A 38 12.81 13.79 -11.70
C GLU A 38 12.55 12.37 -11.21
N LEU A 39 13.43 11.41 -11.54
CA LEU A 39 13.33 10.02 -11.07
C LEU A 39 13.44 9.93 -9.54
N GLU A 40 14.37 10.67 -8.94
CA GLU A 40 14.51 10.73 -7.49
C GLU A 40 13.32 11.41 -6.83
N ALA A 41 12.82 12.51 -7.42
CA ALA A 41 11.63 13.19 -6.93
C ALA A 41 10.41 12.27 -6.95
N GLY A 42 10.19 11.54 -8.05
CA GLY A 42 9.13 10.53 -8.16
C GLY A 42 9.29 9.41 -7.15
N THR A 43 10.51 8.92 -6.93
CA THR A 43 10.80 7.88 -5.92
C THR A 43 10.46 8.36 -4.51
N ARG A 44 10.84 9.61 -4.16
CA ARG A 44 10.48 10.21 -2.87
C ARG A 44 8.96 10.35 -2.73
N ALA A 45 8.28 10.83 -3.77
CA ALA A 45 6.82 10.96 -3.76
C ALA A 45 6.11 9.61 -3.55
N HIS A 46 6.54 8.57 -4.26
CA HIS A 46 6.01 7.20 -4.07
C HIS A 46 6.27 6.68 -2.65
N ASN A 47 7.44 6.93 -2.08
CA ASN A 47 7.74 6.52 -0.71
C ASN A 47 6.86 7.24 0.32
N VAL A 48 6.61 8.54 0.14
CA VAL A 48 5.68 9.31 1.00
C VAL A 48 4.26 8.74 0.86
N HIS A 49 3.78 8.56 -0.36
CA HIS A 49 2.45 8.02 -0.63
C HIS A 49 2.29 6.62 -0.02
N GLY A 50 3.27 5.74 -0.20
CA GLY A 50 3.27 4.40 0.38
C GLY A 50 3.12 4.43 1.90
N ARG A 51 3.86 5.31 2.60
CA ARG A 51 3.69 5.48 4.06
C ARG A 51 2.29 5.94 4.43
N ASN A 52 1.69 6.84 3.66
CA ASN A 52 0.33 7.33 3.91
C ASN A 52 -0.71 6.23 3.72
N VAL A 53 -0.59 5.43 2.65
CA VAL A 53 -1.45 4.26 2.40
C VAL A 53 -1.36 3.25 3.54
N GLN A 54 -0.15 2.94 4.02
CA GLN A 54 0.02 2.02 5.15
C GLN A 54 -0.60 2.55 6.45
N ARG A 55 -0.51 3.87 6.70
CA ARG A 55 -1.19 4.52 7.83
C ARG A 55 -2.71 4.45 7.69
N ALA A 56 -3.24 4.76 6.51
CA ALA A 56 -4.67 4.68 6.22
C ALA A 56 -5.22 3.26 6.45
N HIS A 57 -4.55 2.24 5.91
CA HIS A 57 -4.95 0.84 6.15
C HIS A 57 -4.86 0.42 7.62
N ARG A 58 -3.90 0.94 8.39
CA ARG A 58 -3.83 0.67 9.83
C ARG A 58 -4.99 1.31 10.57
N LEU A 59 -5.27 2.58 10.30
CA LEU A 59 -6.40 3.31 10.91
C LEU A 59 -7.74 2.67 10.55
N GLN A 60 -7.93 2.27 9.29
CA GLN A 60 -9.12 1.58 8.84
C GLN A 60 -9.34 0.27 9.61
N ARG A 61 -8.29 -0.55 9.78
CA ARG A 61 -8.36 -1.80 10.57
C ARG A 61 -8.71 -1.54 12.03
N VAL A 62 -8.09 -0.54 12.65
CA VAL A 62 -8.42 -0.13 14.03
C VAL A 62 -9.88 0.34 14.12
N GLY A 63 -10.35 1.15 13.17
CA GLY A 63 -11.73 1.62 13.12
C GLY A 63 -12.74 0.47 13.00
N VAL A 64 -12.49 -0.49 12.11
CA VAL A 64 -13.35 -1.69 11.96
C VAL A 64 -13.34 -2.53 13.24
N PHE A 65 -12.18 -2.70 13.88
CA PHE A 65 -12.08 -3.41 15.15
C PHE A 65 -12.87 -2.72 16.26
N LEU A 66 -12.70 -1.41 16.43
CA LEU A 66 -13.44 -0.63 17.43
C LEU A 66 -14.95 -0.65 17.18
N LEU A 67 -15.36 -0.56 15.91
CA LEU A 67 -16.77 -0.68 15.52
C LEU A 67 -17.34 -2.06 15.94
N ALA A 68 -16.63 -3.14 15.65
CA ALA A 68 -17.05 -4.48 16.02
C ALA A 68 -17.18 -4.65 17.54
N VAL A 69 -16.20 -4.15 18.31
CA VAL A 69 -16.26 -4.14 19.78
C VAL A 69 -17.47 -3.35 20.28
N GLY A 70 -17.72 -2.15 19.73
CA GLY A 70 -18.87 -1.32 20.08
C GLY A 70 -20.21 -2.02 19.84
N LEU A 71 -20.36 -2.68 18.69
CA LEU A 71 -21.56 -3.44 18.35
C LEU A 71 -21.78 -4.64 19.30
N ILE A 72 -20.71 -5.36 19.67
CA ILE A 72 -20.80 -6.46 20.63
C ILE A 72 -21.27 -5.94 21.99
N LEU A 73 -20.67 -4.85 22.49
CA LEU A 73 -21.05 -4.27 23.77
C LEU A 73 -22.51 -3.80 23.79
N ILE A 74 -22.97 -3.15 22.71
CA ILE A 74 -24.38 -2.77 22.55
C ILE A 74 -25.29 -4.01 22.56
N GLY A 75 -24.91 -5.07 21.83
CA GLY A 75 -25.68 -6.33 21.82
C GLY A 75 -25.78 -6.95 23.20
N LEU A 76 -24.67 -6.98 23.96
CA LEU A 76 -24.63 -7.53 25.32
C LEU A 76 -25.47 -6.69 26.30
N THR A 77 -25.38 -5.37 26.25
CA THR A 77 -26.17 -4.50 27.16
C THR A 77 -27.67 -4.62 26.88
N LEU A 78 -28.06 -4.66 25.60
CA LEU A 78 -29.45 -4.89 25.20
C LEU A 78 -29.94 -6.25 25.70
N LEU A 79 -29.17 -7.32 25.49
CA LEU A 79 -29.50 -8.67 25.95
C LEU A 79 -29.73 -8.71 27.46
N VAL A 80 -28.79 -8.18 28.25
CA VAL A 80 -28.90 -8.12 29.72
C VAL A 80 -30.13 -7.31 30.14
N SER A 81 -30.39 -6.17 29.50
CA SER A 81 -31.53 -5.32 29.83
C SER A 81 -32.88 -5.99 29.56
N VAL A 82 -33.00 -6.78 28.49
CA VAL A 82 -34.21 -7.52 28.14
C VAL A 82 -34.43 -8.69 29.11
N LEU A 83 -33.38 -9.46 29.39
CA LEU A 83 -33.46 -10.57 30.35
C LEU A 83 -33.83 -10.08 31.76
N GLY A 84 -33.24 -8.97 32.22
CA GLY A 84 -33.57 -8.37 33.51
C GLY A 84 -35.03 -7.94 33.61
N ARG A 85 -35.60 -7.37 32.54
CA ARG A 85 -37.03 -7.02 32.48
C ARG A 85 -37.93 -8.25 32.53
N LEU A 86 -37.54 -9.35 31.89
CA LEU A 86 -38.31 -10.60 31.85
C LEU A 86 -38.28 -11.37 33.18
N LEU A 87 -37.21 -11.23 33.97
CA LEU A 87 -37.05 -11.96 35.24
C LEU A 87 -37.63 -11.22 36.46
N ILE A 88 -37.80 -9.89 36.37
CA ILE A 88 -38.26 -9.03 37.48
C ILE A 88 -39.71 -8.55 37.26
N GLY A 89 -40.22 -8.63 36.02
CA GLY A 89 -41.59 -8.28 35.64
C GLY A 89 -42.59 -9.41 35.76
#